data_AF-A0A3S3LXA0-F1
#
_entry.id   AF-A0A3S3LXA0-F1
#
_cell.length_a   1.000
_cell.length_b   1.000
_cell.length_c   1.000
_cell.angle_alpha   90.00
_cell.angle_beta   90.00
_cell.angle_gamma   90.00
#
_symmetry.space_group_name_H-M   'P 1'
#
loop_
_entity.id
_entity.type
_entity.pdbx_description
1 polymer ?
#
loop_
_entity_poly.entity_id
_entity_poly.type
_entity_poly.pdbx_seq_one_letter_code
_entity_poly.pdbx_strand_id
1 'polypeptide(L)'
;MCGLEHLSSIEYMTIDHALIRALVERWRPETNTLHLPCGKATVTLEDVAYIYGLPIDGPAVTGNTLHSTKQTVEICMDLLGMEPVLKRDSIGSRLNFSWMKEYFKGNKKKRKHHEVEEKCNTRAYLFCLVGGQIVGNSCGTYVPAWLLDLFREFKRYA
;
A
#
# COMPACT_ATOMS: atom_id res chain seq x y z
N MET A 1 0.08 -20.33 0.20
CA MET A 1 0.45 -18.91 0.40
C MET A 1 -0.68 -18.25 1.13
N CYS A 2 -0.40 -17.63 2.28
CA CYS A 2 -1.41 -17.11 3.18
C CYS A 2 -0.95 -15.75 3.69
N GLY A 3 -1.85 -14.77 3.68
CA GLY A 3 -1.52 -13.39 4.03
C GLY A 3 -0.73 -12.66 2.92
N LEU A 4 0.16 -11.76 3.34
CA LEU A 4 0.87 -10.81 2.45
C LEU A 4 2.29 -11.26 2.09
N GLU A 5 2.64 -12.52 2.35
CA GLU A 5 3.97 -13.08 2.06
C GLU A 5 4.32 -12.98 0.57
N HIS A 6 3.43 -13.44 -0.31
CA HIS A 6 3.63 -13.36 -1.75
C HIS A 6 3.84 -11.91 -2.20
N LEU A 7 2.95 -11.01 -1.77
CA LEU A 7 3.06 -9.58 -2.02
C LEU A 7 4.42 -9.00 -1.58
N SER A 8 4.95 -9.44 -0.43
CA SER A 8 6.25 -9.00 0.08
C SER A 8 7.45 -9.52 -0.73
N SER A 9 7.27 -10.63 -1.44
CA SER A 9 8.29 -11.25 -2.28
C SER A 9 8.33 -10.70 -3.70
N ILE A 10 7.29 -9.97 -4.12
CA ILE A 10 7.26 -9.32 -5.43
C ILE A 10 8.37 -8.28 -5.47
N GLU A 11 9.36 -8.52 -6.33
CA GLU A 11 10.46 -7.59 -6.53
C GLU A 11 9.96 -6.24 -7.03
N TYR A 12 10.75 -5.19 -6.80
CA TYR A 12 10.43 -3.87 -7.30
C TYR A 12 10.40 -3.91 -8.83
N MET A 13 9.21 -3.81 -9.42
CA MET A 13 9.05 -3.75 -10.87
C MET A 13 9.64 -2.44 -11.39
N THR A 14 10.69 -2.54 -12.20
CA THR A 14 11.17 -1.39 -12.96
C THR A 14 10.09 -1.00 -13.97
N ILE A 15 9.56 0.21 -13.83
CA ILE A 15 8.54 0.72 -14.74
C ILE A 15 9.18 1.05 -16.09
N ASP A 16 8.87 0.27 -17.11
CA ASP A 16 9.16 0.62 -18.49
C ASP A 16 8.08 1.57 -19.02
N HIS A 17 8.41 2.86 -19.08
CA HIS A 17 7.50 3.89 -19.55
C HIS A 17 7.09 3.70 -21.02
N ALA A 18 7.96 3.15 -21.87
CA ALA A 18 7.64 2.90 -23.26
C ALA A 18 6.63 1.76 -23.38
N LEU A 19 6.81 0.69 -22.59
CA LEU A 19 5.86 -0.42 -22.52
C LEU A 19 4.49 0.04 -21.99
N ILE A 20 4.45 0.81 -20.88
CA ILE A 20 3.19 1.33 -20.34
C ILE A 20 2.47 2.16 -21.39
N ARG A 21 3.18 3.08 -22.06
CA ARG A 21 2.57 3.91 -23.11
C ARG A 21 2.01 3.06 -24.25
N ALA A 22 2.77 2.06 -24.70
CA ALA A 22 2.35 1.14 -25.74
C ALA A 22 1.09 0.32 -25.36
N LEU A 23 0.92 -0.01 -24.07
CA LEU A 23 -0.29 -0.66 -23.54
C LEU A 23 -1.47 0.31 -23.45
N VAL A 24 -1.23 1.54 -22.96
CA VAL A 24 -2.25 2.59 -22.88
C VAL A 24 -2.82 2.93 -24.26
N GLU A 25 -1.98 3.06 -25.29
CA GLU A 25 -2.42 3.33 -26.67
C GLU A 25 -3.25 2.17 -27.27
N ARG A 26 -3.08 0.96 -26.74
CA ARG A 26 -3.80 -0.25 -27.18
C ARG A 26 -5.00 -0.60 -26.31
N TRP A 27 -5.25 0.13 -25.23
CA TRP A 27 -6.37 -0.09 -24.33
C TRP A 27 -7.68 0.38 -24.97
N ARG A 28 -8.72 -0.47 -24.91
CA ARG A 28 -10.10 -0.15 -25.30
C ARG A 28 -10.98 -0.07 -24.06
N PRO A 29 -11.24 1.13 -23.52
CA PRO A 29 -11.98 1.30 -22.27
C PRO A 29 -13.43 0.78 -22.37
N GLU A 30 -14.00 0.72 -23.57
CA GLU A 30 -15.37 0.24 -23.79
C GLU A 30 -15.52 -1.25 -23.45
N THR A 31 -14.43 -2.03 -23.58
CA THR A 31 -14.42 -3.48 -23.35
C THR A 31 -13.43 -3.92 -22.29
N ASN A 32 -12.64 -2.98 -21.73
CA ASN A 32 -11.51 -3.26 -20.85
C ASN A 32 -10.52 -4.29 -21.44
N THR A 33 -10.22 -4.17 -22.74
CA THR A 33 -9.31 -5.08 -23.45
C THR A 33 -8.13 -4.34 -24.09
N LEU A 34 -6.98 -4.99 -24.12
CA LEU A 34 -5.79 -4.61 -24.86
C LEU A 34 -5.86 -5.19 -26.27
N HIS A 35 -5.69 -4.34 -27.29
CA HIS A 35 -5.58 -4.75 -28.69
C HIS A 35 -4.10 -4.92 -29.07
N LEU A 36 -3.58 -6.12 -28.88
CA LEU A 36 -2.20 -6.49 -29.21
C LEU A 36 -2.10 -7.01 -30.66
N PRO A 37 -0.90 -7.01 -31.28
CA PRO A 37 -0.72 -7.59 -32.61
C PRO A 37 -1.12 -9.08 -32.71
N CYS A 38 -1.04 -9.81 -31.60
CA CYS A 38 -1.42 -11.21 -31.49
C CYS A 38 -2.93 -11.43 -31.22
N GLY A 39 -3.70 -10.37 -30.99
CA GLY A 39 -5.13 -10.46 -30.69
C GLY A 39 -5.56 -9.59 -29.51
N LYS A 40 -6.73 -9.87 -28.96
CA LYS A 40 -7.26 -9.18 -27.79
C LYS A 40 -6.82 -9.89 -26.50
N ALA A 41 -6.42 -9.11 -25.52
CA ALA A 41 -6.13 -9.60 -24.17
C ALA A 41 -6.97 -8.82 -23.14
N THR A 42 -7.53 -9.51 -22.17
CA THR A 42 -8.32 -8.91 -21.08
C THR A 42 -7.59 -9.18 -19.78
N VAL A 43 -7.37 -8.15 -18.97
CA VAL A 43 -6.85 -8.36 -17.60
C VAL A 43 -8.02 -8.70 -16.70
N THR A 44 -7.97 -9.87 -16.08
CA THR A 44 -9.03 -10.40 -15.21
C THR A 44 -8.64 -10.29 -13.74
N LEU A 45 -9.61 -10.49 -12.84
CA LEU A 45 -9.31 -10.60 -11.41
C LEU A 45 -8.40 -11.81 -11.11
N GLU A 46 -8.49 -12.90 -11.88
CA GLU A 46 -7.62 -14.07 -11.73
C GLU A 46 -6.15 -13.72 -12.01
N ASP A 47 -5.89 -12.88 -13.02
CA ASP A 47 -4.54 -12.39 -13.31
C ASP A 47 -3.99 -11.54 -12.14
N VAL A 48 -4.83 -10.67 -11.56
CA VAL A 48 -4.47 -9.86 -10.39
C VAL A 48 -4.22 -10.74 -9.16
N ALA A 49 -5.05 -11.76 -8.95
CA ALA A 49 -4.89 -12.75 -7.88
C ALA A 49 -3.58 -13.51 -8.03
N TYR A 50 -3.24 -13.89 -9.26
CA TYR A 50 -2.02 -14.60 -9.60
C TYR A 50 -0.78 -13.74 -9.37
N ILE A 51 -0.79 -12.48 -9.82
CA ILE A 51 0.33 -11.54 -9.66
C ILE A 51 0.58 -11.17 -8.20
N TYR A 52 -0.48 -10.87 -7.45
CA TYR A 52 -0.35 -10.36 -6.08
C TYR A 52 -0.47 -11.45 -5.00
N GLY A 53 -0.89 -12.66 -5.36
CA GLY A 53 -1.17 -13.75 -4.43
C GLY A 53 -2.31 -13.44 -3.46
N LEU A 54 -3.18 -12.49 -3.80
CA LEU A 54 -4.30 -12.06 -2.96
C LEU A 54 -5.58 -12.83 -3.31
N PRO A 55 -6.39 -13.19 -2.31
CA PRO A 55 -7.67 -13.85 -2.56
C PRO A 55 -8.64 -12.89 -3.27
N ILE A 56 -9.28 -13.38 -4.32
CA ILE A 56 -10.35 -12.67 -5.04
C ILE A 56 -11.76 -13.10 -4.61
N ASP A 57 -11.84 -14.24 -3.92
CA ASP A 57 -13.08 -14.73 -3.32
C ASP A 57 -13.16 -14.31 -1.84
N GLY A 58 -14.39 -13.99 -1.42
CA GLY A 58 -14.70 -13.65 -0.03
C GLY A 58 -15.14 -12.19 0.17
N PRO A 59 -15.23 -11.75 1.44
CA PRO A 59 -15.66 -10.39 1.76
C PRO A 59 -14.69 -9.34 1.21
N ALA A 60 -15.23 -8.26 0.63
CA ALA A 60 -14.42 -7.14 0.18
C ALA A 60 -13.69 -6.49 1.36
N VAL A 61 -12.40 -6.18 1.17
CA VAL A 61 -11.61 -5.41 2.13
C VAL A 61 -11.94 -3.93 1.96
N THR A 62 -12.71 -3.38 2.88
CA THR A 62 -13.14 -1.97 2.88
C THR A 62 -12.60 -1.22 4.08
N GLY A 63 -12.28 0.06 3.92
CA GLY A 63 -11.82 0.94 5.02
C GLY A 63 -12.65 2.22 5.11
N ASN A 64 -12.68 2.83 6.29
CA ASN A 64 -13.33 4.12 6.49
C ASN A 64 -12.45 5.25 5.95
N THR A 65 -13.01 6.08 5.08
CA THR A 65 -12.29 7.25 4.56
C THR A 65 -12.03 8.25 5.68
N LEU A 66 -10.80 8.77 5.78
CA LEU A 66 -10.47 9.86 6.67
C LEU A 66 -10.73 11.19 5.96
N HIS A 67 -11.50 12.06 6.61
CA HIS A 67 -12.00 13.32 6.04
C HIS A 67 -11.26 14.55 6.55
N SER A 68 -10.38 14.40 7.55
CA SER A 68 -9.64 15.52 8.12
C SER A 68 -8.20 15.18 8.45
N THR A 69 -7.37 16.21 8.48
CA THR A 69 -6.01 16.15 8.99
C THR A 69 -5.98 15.70 10.46
N LYS A 70 -6.97 16.12 11.25
CA LYS A 70 -7.09 15.73 12.66
C LYS A 70 -7.23 14.22 12.82
N GLN A 71 -8.14 13.60 12.08
CA GLN A 71 -8.31 12.14 12.06
C GLN A 71 -7.05 11.41 11.60
N THR A 72 -6.30 12.02 10.68
CA THR A 72 -5.02 11.47 10.20
C THR A 72 -3.93 11.50 11.28
N VAL A 73 -3.87 12.58 12.06
CA VAL A 73 -2.97 12.67 13.21
C VAL A 73 -3.38 11.67 14.29
N GLU A 74 -4.68 11.59 14.61
CA GLU A 74 -5.22 10.66 15.61
C GLU A 74 -4.87 9.20 15.28
N ILE A 75 -5.09 8.75 14.04
CA ILE A 75 -4.77 7.37 13.64
C ILE A 75 -3.25 7.10 13.63
N CYS A 76 -2.42 8.09 13.27
CA CYS A 76 -0.96 7.92 13.31
C CYS A 76 -0.46 7.81 14.76
N MET A 77 -0.99 8.63 15.67
CA MET A 77 -0.65 8.55 17.08
C MET A 77 -1.10 7.22 17.69
N ASP A 78 -2.33 6.79 17.39
CA ASP A 78 -2.90 5.56 17.91
C ASP A 78 -2.16 4.30 17.40
N LEU A 79 -1.89 4.23 16.09
CA LEU A 79 -1.38 2.99 15.48
C LEU A 79 0.14 2.96 15.32
N LEU A 80 0.80 4.10 15.23
CA LEU A 80 2.26 4.21 15.02
C LEU A 80 2.98 4.83 16.23
N GLY A 81 2.27 5.50 17.14
CA GLY A 81 2.86 6.22 18.28
C GLY A 81 3.61 7.49 17.87
N MET A 82 3.28 8.07 16.71
CA MET A 82 3.95 9.26 16.20
C MET A 82 3.01 10.23 15.51
N GLU A 83 3.31 11.51 15.66
CA GLU A 83 2.58 12.60 15.03
C GLU A 83 3.30 13.03 13.75
N PRO A 84 2.60 13.04 12.58
CA PRO A 84 3.17 13.56 11.35
C PRO A 84 3.22 15.10 11.38
N VAL A 85 4.33 15.69 10.92
CA VAL A 85 4.38 17.14 10.71
C VAL A 85 3.54 17.52 9.50
N LEU A 86 2.52 18.35 9.74
CA LEU A 86 1.59 18.78 8.70
C LEU A 86 2.32 19.49 7.55
N LYS A 87 1.85 19.25 6.32
CA LYS A 87 2.42 19.75 5.05
C LYS A 87 3.79 19.18 4.68
N ARG A 88 4.48 18.46 5.57
CA ARG A 88 5.74 17.77 5.30
C ARG A 88 5.55 16.26 5.22
N ASP A 89 4.99 15.69 6.29
CA ASP A 89 4.81 14.25 6.49
C ASP A 89 3.39 13.82 6.11
N SER A 90 2.43 14.76 6.18
CA SER A 90 1.04 14.54 5.78
C SER A 90 0.46 15.72 5.02
N ILE A 91 -0.42 15.44 4.05
CA ILE A 91 -1.22 16.43 3.33
C ILE A 91 -2.67 15.95 3.31
N GLY A 92 -3.55 16.66 4.00
CA GLY A 92 -4.94 16.23 4.20
C GLY A 92 -5.00 14.87 4.88
N SER A 93 -5.63 13.89 4.23
CA SER A 93 -5.75 12.51 4.70
C SER A 93 -4.73 11.54 4.09
N ARG A 94 -3.58 12.05 3.64
CA ARG A 94 -2.51 11.24 3.03
C ARG A 94 -1.20 11.40 3.77
N LEU A 95 -0.43 10.31 3.84
CA LEU A 95 0.87 10.23 4.50
C LEU A 95 1.98 10.04 3.47
N ASN A 96 3.11 10.67 3.72
CA ASN A 96 4.30 10.58 2.88
C ASN A 96 5.06 9.27 3.11
N PHE A 97 5.43 8.57 2.04
CA PHE A 97 6.30 7.39 2.10
C PHE A 97 7.67 7.67 2.70
N SER A 98 8.27 8.83 2.42
CA SER A 98 9.60 9.17 2.94
C SER A 98 9.59 9.26 4.46
N TRP A 99 8.52 9.83 5.03
CA TRP A 99 8.30 9.88 6.48
C TRP A 99 8.23 8.49 7.10
N MET A 100 7.50 7.56 6.48
CA MET A 100 7.45 6.16 6.92
C MET A 100 8.80 5.44 6.78
N LYS A 101 9.62 5.78 5.78
CA LYS A 101 10.98 5.24 5.64
C LYS A 101 11.93 5.80 6.70
N GLU A 102 11.78 7.06 7.08
CA GLU A 102 12.57 7.70 8.15
C GLU A 102 12.27 7.11 9.53
N TYR A 103 11.02 6.70 9.78
CA TYR A 103 10.63 5.95 10.97
C TYR A 103 11.54 4.75 11.24
N PHE A 104 11.80 3.93 10.21
CA PHE A 104 12.68 2.77 10.33
C PHE A 104 14.16 3.13 10.55
N LYS A 105 14.60 4.32 10.12
CA LYS A 105 15.99 4.77 10.28
C LYS A 105 16.26 5.33 11.68
N GLY A 106 15.34 6.12 12.23
CA GLY A 106 15.47 6.75 13.55
C GLY A 106 15.37 5.76 14.73
N ASN A 107 14.70 4.63 14.50
CA ASN A 107 14.35 3.65 15.53
C ASN A 107 15.45 2.63 15.90
N LYS A 108 16.62 2.67 15.26
CA LYS A 108 17.70 1.69 15.49
C LYS A 108 18.51 1.90 16.78
N LYS A 109 18.41 3.07 17.43
CA LYS A 109 19.38 3.52 18.47
C LYS A 109 18.91 3.42 19.91
N LYS A 110 17.66 3.07 20.14
CA LYS A 110 17.12 2.68 21.43
C LYS A 110 16.37 1.39 21.14
N ARG A 111 16.14 0.51 22.10
CA ARG A 111 14.87 -0.24 22.29
C ARG A 111 15.11 -1.62 22.88
N LYS A 112 14.60 -1.76 24.10
CA LYS A 112 14.30 -3.02 24.75
C LYS A 112 13.04 -3.57 24.07
N HIS A 113 12.99 -4.88 23.81
CA HIS A 113 11.84 -5.61 23.29
C HIS A 113 10.54 -5.23 24.03
N HIS A 114 9.73 -4.34 23.46
CA HIS A 114 8.40 -4.02 23.96
C HIS A 114 7.38 -4.33 22.85
N GLU A 115 6.40 -5.19 23.16
CA GLU A 115 5.40 -5.71 22.21
C GLU A 115 4.69 -4.60 21.40
N VAL A 116 4.41 -3.47 22.04
CA VAL A 116 3.78 -2.30 21.39
C VAL A 116 4.61 -1.77 20.22
N GLU A 117 5.94 -1.78 20.36
CA GLU A 117 6.81 -1.25 19.33
C GLU A 117 6.91 -2.17 18.11
N GLU A 118 6.97 -3.49 18.34
CA GLU A 118 6.89 -4.48 17.26
C GLU A 118 5.59 -4.30 16.47
N LYS A 119 4.48 -4.02 17.17
CA LYS A 119 3.20 -3.73 16.52
C LYS A 119 3.24 -2.48 15.66
N CYS A 120 3.74 -1.36 16.18
CA CYS A 120 3.86 -0.12 15.41
C CYS A 120 4.79 -0.29 14.19
N ASN A 121 5.92 -0.98 14.35
CA ASN A 121 6.85 -1.29 13.26
C ASN A 121 6.21 -2.16 12.19
N THR A 122 5.43 -3.17 12.60
CA THR A 122 4.71 -4.04 11.68
C THR A 122 3.66 -3.26 10.89
N ARG A 123 2.87 -2.39 11.55
CA ARG A 123 1.88 -1.54 10.87
C ARG A 123 2.52 -0.58 9.87
N ALA A 124 3.63 0.06 10.25
CA ALA A 124 4.38 0.92 9.33
C ALA A 124 4.89 0.15 8.10
N TYR A 125 5.34 -1.10 8.31
CA TYR A 125 5.83 -1.96 7.23
C TYR A 125 4.68 -2.36 6.31
N LEU A 126 3.57 -2.85 6.86
CA LEU A 126 2.37 -3.23 6.11
C LEU A 126 1.79 -2.07 5.32
N PHE A 127 1.76 -0.87 5.91
CA PHE A 127 1.38 0.36 5.22
C PHE A 127 2.28 0.64 4.01
N CYS A 128 3.59 0.48 4.16
CA CYS A 128 4.52 0.71 3.06
C CYS A 128 4.37 -0.35 1.95
N LEU A 129 4.20 -1.61 2.34
CA LEU A 129 4.06 -2.74 1.43
C LEU A 129 2.78 -2.60 0.58
N VAL A 130 1.62 -2.51 1.23
CA VAL A 130 0.32 -2.44 0.55
C VAL A 130 0.12 -1.08 -0.12
N GLY A 131 0.54 0.00 0.55
CA GLY A 131 0.47 1.34 0.00
C GLY A 131 1.29 1.49 -1.26
N GLY A 132 2.46 0.84 -1.33
CA GLY A 132 3.38 0.96 -2.46
C GLY A 132 3.00 0.09 -3.65
N GLN A 133 2.51 -1.12 -3.38
CA GLN A 133 2.26 -2.12 -4.43
C GLN A 133 0.81 -2.09 -4.96
N ILE A 134 -0.16 -1.69 -4.13
CA ILE A 134 -1.60 -1.85 -4.44
C ILE A 134 -2.30 -0.49 -4.49
N VAL A 135 -2.05 0.38 -3.51
CA VAL A 135 -2.77 1.65 -3.35
C VAL A 135 -2.01 2.84 -3.97
N GLY A 136 -0.85 2.57 -4.59
CA GLY A 136 0.02 3.59 -5.16
C GLY A 136 -0.72 4.42 -6.23
N ASN A 137 -0.78 5.74 -6.02
CA ASN A 137 -1.28 6.68 -7.03
C ASN A 137 -0.12 7.22 -7.88
N SER A 138 -0.47 7.92 -8.96
CA SER A 138 0.44 8.49 -9.96
C SER A 138 1.49 9.47 -9.43
N CYS A 139 1.44 9.90 -8.15
CA CYS A 139 2.46 10.75 -7.54
C CYS A 139 3.54 9.99 -6.77
N GLY A 140 3.37 8.68 -6.52
CA GLY A 140 4.36 7.79 -5.88
C GLY A 140 4.84 8.18 -4.47
N THR A 141 4.34 9.29 -3.92
CA THR A 141 4.89 9.93 -2.71
C THR A 141 3.94 9.84 -1.52
N TYR A 142 2.63 9.87 -1.76
CA TYR A 142 1.61 9.93 -0.71
C TYR A 142 0.59 8.80 -0.82
N VAL A 143 0.32 8.14 0.31
CA VAL A 143 -0.68 7.06 0.43
C VAL A 143 -1.80 7.52 1.36
N PRO A 144 -3.06 7.19 1.06
CA PRO A 144 -4.17 7.47 1.98
C PRO A 144 -3.96 6.87 3.37
N ALA A 145 -4.14 7.68 4.41
CA ALA A 145 -3.90 7.30 5.80
C ALA A 145 -4.90 6.26 6.34
N TRP A 146 -6.09 6.16 5.74
CA TRP A 146 -7.09 5.15 6.11
C TRP A 146 -6.55 3.72 5.99
N LEU A 147 -5.52 3.50 5.16
CA LEU A 147 -4.89 2.20 5.00
C LEU A 147 -4.32 1.67 6.33
N LEU A 148 -3.89 2.55 7.24
CA LEU A 148 -3.43 2.14 8.57
C LEU A 148 -4.52 1.43 9.37
N ASP A 149 -5.79 1.81 9.20
CA ASP A 149 -6.90 1.23 9.93
C ASP A 149 -7.12 -0.25 9.55
N LEU A 150 -6.82 -0.62 8.30
CA LEU A 150 -6.83 -2.03 7.87
C LEU A 150 -5.82 -2.90 8.64
N PHE A 151 -4.78 -2.28 9.20
CA PHE A 151 -3.74 -2.96 9.98
C PHE A 151 -3.84 -2.67 11.48
N ARG A 152 -4.98 -2.13 11.93
CA ARG A 152 -5.26 -1.99 13.38
C ARG A 152 -5.07 -3.33 14.07
N GLU A 153 -5.71 -4.35 13.52
CA GLU A 153 -5.60 -5.75 13.92
C GLU A 153 -4.83 -6.53 12.85
N PHE A 154 -3.83 -7.29 13.27
CA PHE A 154 -3.14 -8.26 12.42
C PHE A 154 -2.62 -9.40 13.30
N LYS A 155 -2.38 -10.56 12.69
CA LYS A 155 -1.83 -11.73 13.38
C LYS A 155 -0.58 -12.17 12.67
N ARG A 156 0.44 -12.53 13.45
CA ARG A 156 1.59 -13.26 12.91
C ARG A 156 1.09 -14.62 12.46
N TYR A 157 1.46 -15.02 11.25
CA TYR A 157 1.21 -16.39 10.81
C TYR A 157 2.04 -17.31 11.71
N ALA A 158 1.38 -18.30 12.33
CA ALA A 158 1.99 -19.23 13.29
C ALA A 158 2.58 -20.44 12.57
#